data_AF-A0A967RHQ1-F1
#
_entry.id   AF-A0A967RHQ1-F1
#
_cell.length_a   1.000
_cell.length_b   1.000
_cell.length_c   1.000
_cell.angle_alpha   90.00
_cell.angle_beta   90.00
_cell.angle_gamma   90.00
#
_symmetry.space_group_name_H-M   'P 1'
#
loop_
_entity.id
_entity.type
_entity.pdbx_description
1 polymer ?
#
loop_
_entity_poly.entity_id
_entity_poly.type
_entity_poly.pdbx_seq_one_letter_code
_entity_poly.pdbx_strand_id
1 'polypeptide(L)'
;MEQTFDNNLLDEALTEAIGSEEQKPDFEKWKQQHPEAVEMLISRIDGRSSAPTLPLYIGRKIMKSPITKLAVAAAIIIAVLICINQFYGDHSNVFAQVLEQIEKAETITWKVTYYLQVTSKDGKRTWIETETRHQAYKAPGLYRDVHSDENGQITYWTITDAINMKELSVDPEEKRATVRELAFARSPSGPFNWQKEEMQKRSLEWVGTAETETGEANIFRASFRDKTSNEDWSYDFWIDVKTKQLVAVQVPGTDIYDPEKDPARMNPPHKDWYYKRPICHIQHDIIYNAVLDESLFSLKPPEGYTVKVEGRPHVTEKEMVDYLGILADFNNKTFPDQLFPFIFTSDRINKVWDKAKEERTAAEQKYIETMDHYMMAGLNKMPTGHFIDDHTEEKSFRYIGKGVKLGDKERIVCWYKFKGSNSYRVVYGDLSISNVAPEDLPLPVEP
;
A
#
# COMPACT_ATOMS: atom_id res chain seq x y z
N MET A 1 -38.51 16.68 24.84
CA MET A 1 -38.87 17.44 23.63
C MET A 1 -37.83 17.09 22.58
N GLU A 2 -38.07 16.02 21.84
CA GLU A 2 -37.25 15.64 20.69
C GLU A 2 -37.70 16.49 19.49
N GLN A 3 -36.75 17.21 18.88
CA GLN A 3 -36.95 17.85 17.58
C GLN A 3 -36.62 16.81 16.50
N THR A 4 -37.65 16.30 15.84
CA THR A 4 -37.53 15.54 14.59
C THR A 4 -37.12 16.50 13.48
N PHE A 5 -35.94 16.29 12.90
CA PHE A 5 -35.52 16.96 11.66
C PHE A 5 -36.33 16.39 10.49
N ASP A 6 -37.00 17.28 9.75
CA ASP A 6 -37.83 16.93 8.59
C ASP A 6 -36.94 16.78 7.35
N ASN A 7 -36.77 15.54 6.89
CA ASN A 7 -35.89 15.18 5.77
C ASN A 7 -36.39 15.70 4.41
N ASN A 8 -37.62 16.21 4.32
CA ASN A 8 -38.16 16.71 3.05
C ASN A 8 -37.64 18.10 2.67
N LEU A 9 -37.07 18.83 3.62
CA LEU A 9 -36.65 20.23 3.41
C LEU A 9 -35.40 20.35 2.53
N LEU A 10 -34.54 19.32 2.51
CA LEU A 10 -33.35 19.28 1.67
C LEU A 10 -33.70 18.94 0.22
N ASP A 11 -34.63 18.01 0.01
CA ASP A 11 -35.06 17.60 -1.33
C ASP A 11 -35.84 18.72 -2.03
N GLU A 12 -36.61 19.51 -1.29
CA GLU A 12 -37.35 20.66 -1.82
C GLU A 12 -36.37 21.79 -2.25
N ALA A 13 -35.36 22.08 -1.43
CA ALA A 13 -34.31 23.05 -1.75
C ALA A 13 -33.44 22.63 -2.94
N LEU A 14 -33.17 21.33 -3.09
CA LEU A 14 -32.43 20.79 -4.24
C LEU A 14 -33.25 20.85 -5.54
N THR A 15 -34.56 20.58 -5.45
CA THR A 15 -35.47 20.66 -6.60
C THR A 15 -35.63 22.11 -7.08
N GLU A 16 -35.70 23.07 -6.16
CA GLU A 16 -35.79 24.49 -6.47
C GLU A 16 -34.46 25.05 -7.04
N ALA A 17 -33.31 24.62 -6.52
CA ALA A 17 -32.00 25.09 -6.98
C ALA A 17 -31.60 24.55 -8.36
N ILE A 18 -32.10 23.37 -8.75
CA ILE A 18 -31.70 22.67 -9.98
C ILE A 18 -32.70 22.93 -11.13
N GLY A 19 -33.85 23.56 -10.84
CA GLY A 19 -34.83 23.94 -11.87
C GLY A 19 -35.41 22.70 -12.58
N SER A 20 -36.35 22.02 -11.93
CA SER A 20 -37.02 20.86 -12.52
C SER A 20 -38.03 21.26 -13.61
N GLU A 21 -37.57 21.29 -14.86
CA GLU A 21 -38.33 20.76 -15.99
C GLU A 21 -37.38 19.93 -16.84
N GLU A 22 -37.83 18.76 -17.32
CA GLU A 22 -37.10 17.85 -18.19
C GLU A 22 -36.59 18.55 -19.47
N GLN A 23 -35.46 19.26 -19.41
CA GLN A 23 -34.75 19.67 -20.60
C GLN A 23 -33.97 18.47 -21.12
N LYS A 24 -34.62 17.67 -21.98
CA LYS A 24 -33.88 16.79 -22.88
C LYS A 24 -32.90 17.66 -23.65
N PRO A 25 -31.58 17.42 -23.57
CA PRO A 25 -30.61 18.23 -24.30
C PRO A 25 -30.92 18.17 -25.78
N ASP A 26 -31.15 19.34 -26.38
CA ASP A 26 -31.37 19.48 -27.82
C ASP A 26 -30.00 19.44 -28.50
N PHE A 27 -29.56 18.21 -28.79
CA PHE A 27 -28.28 17.94 -29.44
C PHE A 27 -28.18 18.57 -30.83
N GLU A 28 -29.29 18.81 -31.54
CA GLU A 28 -29.25 19.50 -32.81
C GLU A 28 -28.96 20.99 -32.61
N LYS A 29 -29.59 21.61 -31.62
CA LYS A 29 -29.30 23.00 -31.25
C LYS A 29 -27.87 23.16 -30.76
N TRP A 30 -27.35 22.23 -29.94
CA TRP A 30 -25.96 22.25 -29.49
C TRP A 30 -24.98 22.10 -30.65
N LYS A 31 -25.24 21.17 -31.59
CA LYS A 31 -24.40 21.00 -32.79
C LYS A 31 -24.37 22.26 -33.67
N GLN A 32 -25.48 22.98 -33.78
CA GLN A 32 -25.52 24.27 -34.48
C GLN A 32 -24.75 25.38 -33.75
N GLN A 33 -24.72 25.34 -32.42
CA GLN A 33 -24.06 26.35 -31.58
C GLN A 33 -22.56 26.11 -31.41
N HIS A 34 -22.09 24.88 -31.65
CA HIS A 34 -20.69 24.49 -31.47
C HIS A 34 -20.11 23.74 -32.68
N PRO A 35 -20.14 24.35 -33.89
CA PRO A 35 -19.63 23.72 -35.11
C PRO A 35 -18.13 23.36 -34.99
N GLU A 36 -17.34 24.15 -34.26
CA GLU A 36 -15.92 23.90 -34.01
C GLU A 36 -15.67 22.63 -33.17
N ALA A 37 -16.56 22.30 -32.22
CA ALA A 37 -16.45 21.09 -31.41
C ALA A 37 -16.80 19.84 -32.25
N VAL A 38 -17.77 19.97 -33.15
CA VAL A 38 -18.14 18.92 -34.12
C VAL A 38 -16.99 18.68 -35.10
N GLU A 39 -16.39 19.74 -35.62
CA GLU A 39 -15.25 19.66 -36.54
C GLU A 39 -13.99 19.08 -35.87
N MET A 40 -13.76 19.40 -34.59
CA MET A 40 -12.69 18.79 -33.79
C MET A 40 -12.90 17.27 -33.59
N LEU A 41 -14.15 16.82 -33.41
CA LEU A 41 -14.46 15.40 -33.28
C LEU A 41 -14.31 14.66 -34.60
N ILE A 42 -14.75 15.26 -35.71
CA ILE A 42 -14.62 14.70 -37.07
C ILE A 42 -13.14 14.63 -37.47
N SER A 43 -12.36 15.67 -37.21
CA SER A 43 -10.92 15.68 -37.53
C SER A 43 -10.11 14.65 -36.72
N ARG A 44 -10.55 14.28 -35.51
CA ARG A 44 -9.95 13.16 -34.76
C ARG A 44 -10.27 11.79 -35.35
N ILE A 45 -11.40 11.65 -36.03
CA ILE A 45 -11.76 10.42 -36.74
C ILE A 45 -10.96 10.30 -38.04
N ASP A 46 -10.71 11.42 -38.72
CA ASP A 46 -9.96 11.46 -39.99
C ASP A 46 -8.43 11.60 -39.83
N GLY A 47 -7.97 11.96 -38.63
CA GLY A 47 -6.56 12.13 -38.28
C GLY A 47 -5.81 10.80 -38.18
N ARG A 48 -5.21 10.35 -39.29
CA ARG A 48 -4.20 9.28 -39.34
C ARG A 48 -3.05 9.56 -38.37
N SER A 49 -3.13 8.96 -37.18
CA SER A 49 -1.95 8.71 -36.34
C SER A 49 -1.12 7.58 -36.95
N SER A 50 0.07 7.94 -37.41
CA SER A 50 1.16 7.02 -37.73
C SER A 50 1.71 6.37 -36.45
N ALA A 51 1.24 5.15 -36.17
CA ALA A 51 1.93 4.16 -35.35
C ALA A 51 2.10 2.86 -36.18
N PRO A 52 3.16 2.06 -35.96
CA PRO A 52 3.46 0.92 -36.81
C PRO A 52 2.42 -0.18 -36.64
N THR A 53 1.80 -0.61 -37.74
CA THR A 53 0.88 -1.74 -37.78
C THR A 53 1.63 -3.06 -37.64
N LEU A 54 1.41 -3.76 -36.53
CA LEU A 54 1.69 -5.19 -36.41
C LEU A 54 0.74 -5.99 -37.34
N PRO A 55 1.22 -7.03 -38.04
CA PRO A 55 0.41 -7.76 -39.00
C PRO A 55 -0.46 -8.82 -38.30
N LEU A 56 -1.75 -8.52 -38.10
CA LEU A 56 -2.76 -9.54 -37.83
C LEU A 56 -3.02 -10.35 -39.11
N TYR A 57 -2.20 -11.38 -39.33
CA TYR A 57 -2.31 -12.32 -40.45
C TYR A 57 -3.20 -13.53 -40.12
N ILE A 58 -4.33 -13.34 -39.42
CA ILE A 58 -5.37 -14.36 -39.27
C ILE A 58 -6.73 -13.63 -39.33
N GLY A 59 -7.34 -13.59 -40.51
CA GLY A 59 -8.67 -12.97 -40.67
C GLY A 59 -9.05 -12.56 -42.08
N ARG A 60 -8.14 -12.65 -43.07
CA ARG A 60 -8.43 -12.18 -44.44
C ARG A 60 -9.23 -13.15 -45.33
N LYS A 61 -9.66 -14.31 -44.82
CA LYS A 61 -10.39 -15.31 -45.62
C LYS A 61 -11.91 -15.35 -45.41
N ILE A 62 -12.46 -14.64 -44.43
CA ILE A 62 -13.91 -14.63 -44.16
C ILE A 62 -14.37 -13.17 -44.02
N MET A 63 -14.45 -12.41 -45.13
CA MET A 63 -15.27 -11.18 -45.20
C MET A 63 -15.20 -10.59 -46.63
N LYS A 64 -15.89 -11.24 -47.58
CA LYS A 64 -16.10 -10.68 -48.93
C LYS A 64 -17.50 -10.14 -49.18
N SER A 65 -18.44 -10.34 -48.27
CA SER A 65 -19.80 -9.83 -48.43
C SER A 65 -20.00 -8.51 -47.67
N PRO A 66 -20.64 -7.49 -48.28
CA PRO A 66 -20.99 -6.26 -47.59
C PRO A 66 -21.96 -6.49 -46.41
N ILE A 67 -22.74 -7.57 -46.46
CA ILE A 67 -23.67 -7.97 -45.38
C ILE A 67 -22.89 -8.41 -44.13
N THR A 68 -21.77 -9.14 -44.29
CA THR A 68 -20.96 -9.60 -43.15
C THR A 68 -20.27 -8.43 -42.44
N LYS A 69 -19.88 -7.38 -43.18
CA LYS A 69 -19.29 -6.17 -42.58
C LYS A 69 -20.30 -5.38 -41.74
N LEU A 70 -21.54 -5.27 -42.22
CA LEU A 70 -22.63 -4.63 -41.48
C LEU A 70 -23.01 -5.43 -40.22
N ALA A 71 -23.02 -6.77 -40.30
CA ALA A 71 -23.31 -7.63 -39.16
C ALA A 71 -22.25 -7.53 -38.05
N VAL A 72 -20.95 -7.47 -38.42
CA VAL A 72 -19.85 -7.29 -37.45
C VAL A 72 -19.90 -5.90 -36.82
N ALA A 73 -20.12 -4.85 -37.61
CA ALA A 73 -20.26 -3.49 -37.08
C ALA A 73 -21.47 -3.36 -36.15
N ALA A 74 -22.62 -3.96 -36.51
CA ALA A 74 -23.81 -3.99 -35.67
C ALA A 74 -23.59 -4.80 -34.40
N ALA A 75 -22.88 -5.92 -34.45
CA ALA A 75 -22.52 -6.70 -33.25
C ALA A 75 -21.60 -5.93 -32.30
N ILE A 76 -20.63 -5.16 -32.83
CA ILE A 76 -19.78 -4.27 -32.03
C ILE A 76 -20.61 -3.15 -31.41
N ILE A 77 -21.49 -2.51 -32.17
CA ILE A 77 -22.37 -1.44 -31.66
C ILE A 77 -23.33 -1.98 -30.60
N ILE A 78 -23.90 -3.17 -30.79
CA ILE A 78 -24.78 -3.81 -29.81
C ILE A 78 -24.00 -4.21 -28.56
N ALA A 79 -22.78 -4.75 -28.68
CA ALA A 79 -21.93 -5.05 -27.54
C ALA A 79 -21.54 -3.78 -26.77
N VAL A 80 -21.19 -2.70 -27.47
CA VAL A 80 -20.91 -1.38 -26.88
C VAL A 80 -22.16 -0.81 -26.21
N LEU A 81 -23.33 -0.91 -26.84
CA LEU A 81 -24.60 -0.45 -26.25
C LEU A 81 -25.03 -1.30 -25.07
N ILE A 82 -24.80 -2.62 -25.06
CA ILE A 82 -25.06 -3.48 -23.89
C ILE A 82 -24.08 -3.13 -22.77
N CYS A 83 -22.80 -2.91 -23.06
CA CYS A 83 -21.84 -2.42 -22.07
C CYS A 83 -22.24 -1.05 -21.52
N ILE A 84 -22.67 -0.11 -22.36
CA ILE A 84 -23.15 1.20 -21.91
C ILE A 84 -24.44 1.04 -21.09
N ASN A 85 -25.43 0.26 -21.53
CA ASN A 85 -26.72 0.18 -20.84
C ASN A 85 -26.68 -0.69 -19.56
N GLN A 86 -25.75 -1.66 -19.45
CA GLN A 86 -25.57 -2.46 -18.24
C GLN A 86 -24.61 -1.83 -17.22
N PHE A 87 -23.73 -0.91 -17.65
CA PHE A 87 -22.70 -0.36 -16.76
C PHE A 87 -22.75 1.16 -16.55
N TYR A 88 -23.13 1.97 -17.55
CA TYR A 88 -23.14 3.44 -17.40
C TYR A 88 -24.29 3.99 -16.52
N GLY A 89 -25.29 3.16 -16.19
CA GLY A 89 -26.41 3.56 -15.35
C GLY A 89 -26.20 3.40 -13.85
N ASP A 90 -25.21 2.64 -13.39
CA ASP A 90 -25.16 2.23 -11.97
C ASP A 90 -23.80 1.70 -11.46
N HIS A 91 -22.69 2.32 -11.89
CA HIS A 91 -21.36 1.98 -11.36
C HIS A 91 -21.30 2.05 -9.83
N SER A 92 -22.06 2.97 -9.21
CA SER A 92 -22.18 3.11 -7.76
C SER A 92 -22.60 1.80 -7.07
N ASN A 93 -23.58 1.09 -7.63
CA ASN A 93 -24.10 -0.12 -6.98
C ASN A 93 -23.15 -1.32 -7.09
N VAL A 94 -22.39 -1.44 -8.18
CA VAL A 94 -21.39 -2.53 -8.31
C VAL A 94 -20.26 -2.35 -7.30
N PHE A 95 -19.71 -1.14 -7.18
CA PHE A 95 -18.64 -0.90 -6.21
C PHE A 95 -19.17 -1.01 -4.77
N ALA A 96 -20.37 -0.49 -4.48
CA ALA A 96 -20.96 -0.67 -3.15
C ALA A 96 -21.05 -2.14 -2.74
N GLN A 97 -21.44 -3.04 -3.67
CA GLN A 97 -21.47 -4.49 -3.41
C GLN A 97 -20.07 -5.07 -3.16
N VAL A 98 -19.05 -4.67 -3.94
CA VAL A 98 -17.66 -5.11 -3.70
C VAL A 98 -17.20 -4.69 -2.30
N LEU A 99 -17.44 -3.44 -1.93
CA LEU A 99 -17.02 -2.88 -0.64
C LEU A 99 -17.75 -3.57 0.53
N GLU A 100 -19.04 -3.86 0.37
CA GLU A 100 -19.84 -4.60 1.34
C GLU A 100 -19.32 -6.03 1.53
N GLN A 101 -18.95 -6.71 0.45
CA GLN A 101 -18.39 -8.06 0.53
C GLN A 101 -17.04 -8.09 1.24
N ILE A 102 -16.15 -7.14 0.96
CA ILE A 102 -14.88 -7.00 1.68
C ILE A 102 -15.12 -6.79 3.18
N GLU A 103 -16.10 -5.96 3.54
CA GLU A 103 -16.41 -5.63 4.93
C GLU A 103 -17.06 -6.78 5.71
N LYS A 104 -17.92 -7.56 5.05
CA LYS A 104 -18.67 -8.66 5.70
C LYS A 104 -17.91 -9.99 5.73
N ALA A 105 -16.79 -10.10 5.04
CA ALA A 105 -16.08 -11.36 4.91
C ALA A 105 -15.46 -11.80 6.25
N GLU A 106 -15.90 -12.95 6.74
CA GLU A 106 -15.35 -13.56 7.96
C GLU A 106 -14.08 -14.33 7.68
N THR A 107 -13.94 -14.90 6.49
CA THR A 107 -12.75 -15.63 6.06
C THR A 107 -12.40 -15.27 4.63
N ILE A 108 -11.11 -15.17 4.32
CA ILE A 108 -10.64 -14.91 2.96
C ILE A 108 -9.36 -15.70 2.72
N THR A 109 -9.23 -16.31 1.54
CA THR A 109 -7.95 -16.85 1.06
C THR A 109 -7.57 -16.17 -0.24
N TRP A 110 -6.27 -15.97 -0.46
CA TRP A 110 -5.75 -15.44 -1.71
C TRP A 110 -4.30 -15.84 -1.89
N LYS A 111 -3.78 -15.64 -3.10
CA LYS A 111 -2.35 -15.72 -3.40
C LYS A 111 -1.80 -14.34 -3.68
N VAL A 112 -0.53 -14.13 -3.38
CA VAL A 112 0.21 -12.95 -3.79
C VAL A 112 1.43 -13.40 -4.58
N THR A 113 1.48 -13.04 -5.86
CA THR A 113 2.65 -13.27 -6.71
C THR A 113 3.44 -11.97 -6.82
N TYR A 114 4.64 -11.96 -6.25
CA TYR A 114 5.59 -10.87 -6.34
C TYR A 114 6.50 -11.05 -7.55
N TYR A 115 6.68 -9.98 -8.31
CA TYR A 115 7.66 -9.87 -9.37
C TYR A 115 8.83 -9.05 -8.85
N LEU A 116 9.95 -9.74 -8.68
CA LEU A 116 11.13 -9.26 -7.99
C LEU A 116 12.20 -8.96 -9.05
N GLN A 117 12.54 -7.69 -9.22
CA GLN A 117 13.69 -7.32 -10.04
C GLN A 117 14.96 -7.64 -9.25
N VAL A 118 15.78 -8.51 -9.81
CA VAL A 118 17.06 -8.90 -9.23
C VAL A 118 18.17 -8.34 -10.10
N THR A 119 19.17 -7.73 -9.46
CA THR A 119 20.35 -7.16 -10.11
C THR A 119 21.59 -7.97 -9.72
N SER A 120 22.37 -8.38 -10.71
CA SER A 120 23.63 -9.10 -10.52
C SER A 120 24.59 -8.31 -9.66
N LYS A 121 25.52 -9.00 -8.99
CA LYS A 121 26.50 -8.36 -8.10
C LYS A 121 27.36 -7.29 -8.79
N ASP A 122 27.62 -7.44 -10.08
CA ASP A 122 28.37 -6.47 -10.89
C ASP A 122 27.50 -5.33 -11.47
N GLY A 123 26.19 -5.32 -11.20
CA GLY A 123 25.24 -4.33 -11.70
C GLY A 123 24.91 -4.44 -13.20
N LYS A 124 25.48 -5.41 -13.92
CA LYS A 124 25.40 -5.45 -15.39
C LYS A 124 24.19 -6.20 -15.93
N ARG A 125 23.53 -7.03 -15.11
CA ARG A 125 22.41 -7.87 -15.53
C ARG A 125 21.27 -7.71 -14.55
N THR A 126 20.07 -7.69 -15.11
CA THR A 126 18.83 -7.76 -14.35
C THR A 126 17.99 -8.93 -14.86
N TRP A 127 17.27 -9.59 -13.96
CA TRP A 127 16.27 -10.59 -14.32
C TRP A 127 15.08 -10.46 -13.36
N ILE A 128 13.98 -11.12 -13.72
CA ILE A 128 12.80 -11.19 -12.86
C ILE A 128 12.74 -12.56 -12.19
N GLU A 129 12.61 -12.57 -10.88
CA GLU A 129 12.20 -13.74 -10.10
C GLU A 129 10.76 -13.58 -9.64
N THR A 130 10.06 -14.69 -9.51
CA THR A 130 8.68 -14.72 -8.99
C THR A 130 8.63 -15.44 -7.66
N GLU A 131 7.95 -14.85 -6.68
CA GLU A 131 7.64 -15.48 -5.40
C GLU A 131 6.13 -15.48 -5.22
N THR A 132 5.51 -16.66 -5.07
CA THR A 132 4.09 -16.78 -4.74
C THR A 132 3.90 -17.14 -3.28
N ARG A 133 3.10 -16.34 -2.57
CA ARG A 133 2.71 -16.58 -1.18
C ARG A 133 1.24 -16.94 -1.10
N HIS A 134 0.90 -17.86 -0.21
CA HIS A 134 -0.49 -18.21 0.08
C HIS A 134 -0.90 -17.53 1.37
N GLN A 135 -2.05 -16.87 1.34
CA GLN A 135 -2.55 -16.09 2.45
C GLN A 135 -3.93 -16.57 2.86
N ALA A 136 -4.17 -16.55 4.17
CA ALA A 136 -5.50 -16.74 4.72
C ALA A 136 -5.77 -15.69 5.80
N TYR A 137 -7.03 -15.31 5.90
CA TYR A 137 -7.53 -14.38 6.89
C TYR A 137 -8.78 -14.98 7.54
N LYS A 138 -8.89 -14.76 8.85
CA LYS A 138 -10.11 -15.01 9.62
C LYS A 138 -10.38 -13.80 10.52
N ALA A 139 -11.59 -13.27 10.43
CA ALA A 139 -12.02 -12.15 11.22
C ALA A 139 -12.24 -12.55 12.70
N PRO A 140 -11.98 -11.63 13.64
CA PRO A 140 -11.21 -10.39 13.45
C PRO A 140 -9.70 -10.64 13.56
N GLY A 141 -8.93 -10.13 12.59
CA GLY A 141 -7.49 -9.92 12.76
C GLY A 141 -6.58 -11.16 12.81
N LEU A 142 -7.04 -12.37 12.48
CA LEU A 142 -6.18 -13.55 12.36
C LEU A 142 -5.69 -13.68 10.91
N TYR A 143 -4.37 -13.72 10.74
CA TYR A 143 -3.73 -13.88 9.44
C TYR A 143 -2.85 -15.12 9.43
N ARG A 144 -2.71 -15.74 8.26
CA ARG A 144 -1.71 -16.77 7.98
C ARG A 144 -1.01 -16.42 6.66
N ASP A 145 0.31 -16.39 6.68
CA ASP A 145 1.17 -16.23 5.49
C ASP A 145 1.99 -17.50 5.31
N VAL A 146 1.98 -18.09 4.12
CA VAL A 146 2.76 -19.28 3.79
C VAL A 146 3.65 -18.96 2.58
N HIS A 147 4.96 -19.04 2.81
CA HIS A 147 5.97 -18.92 1.79
C HIS A 147 6.40 -20.30 1.30
N SER A 148 6.49 -20.45 -0.01
CA SER A 148 6.97 -21.66 -0.66
C SER A 148 8.10 -21.33 -1.63
N ASP A 149 8.99 -22.28 -1.86
CA ASP A 149 9.99 -22.19 -2.93
C ASP A 149 9.37 -22.45 -4.31
N GLU A 150 10.21 -22.40 -5.36
CA GLU A 150 9.80 -22.67 -6.75
C GLU A 150 9.26 -24.10 -6.96
N ASN A 151 9.57 -25.04 -6.05
CA ASN A 151 9.08 -26.42 -6.09
C ASN A 151 7.76 -26.59 -5.30
N GLY A 152 7.24 -25.52 -4.70
CA GLY A 152 6.06 -25.55 -3.84
C GLY A 152 6.33 -26.08 -2.42
N GLN A 153 7.59 -26.30 -2.04
CA GLN A 153 7.96 -26.71 -0.69
C GLN A 153 7.83 -25.50 0.24
N ILE A 154 7.09 -25.65 1.34
CA ILE A 154 6.94 -24.60 2.34
C ILE A 154 8.29 -24.35 3.01
N THR A 155 8.79 -23.13 2.90
CA THR A 155 10.07 -22.69 3.48
C THR A 155 9.85 -21.95 4.80
N TYR A 156 8.73 -21.26 4.94
CA TYR A 156 8.41 -20.47 6.12
C TYR A 156 6.91 -20.17 6.17
N TRP A 157 6.34 -20.04 7.36
CA TRP A 157 4.99 -19.49 7.51
C TRP A 157 4.82 -18.72 8.81
N THR A 158 3.88 -17.78 8.81
CA THR A 158 3.47 -17.04 10.00
C THR A 158 1.98 -17.17 10.27
N ILE A 159 1.62 -17.04 11.54
CA ILE A 159 0.26 -16.77 12.00
C ILE A 159 0.32 -15.51 12.85
N THR A 160 -0.46 -14.50 12.47
CA THR A 160 -0.53 -13.23 13.20
C THR A 160 -1.92 -13.08 13.82
N ASP A 161 -1.98 -12.83 15.13
CA ASP A 161 -3.16 -12.34 15.82
C ASP A 161 -3.00 -10.84 16.06
N ALA A 162 -3.62 -10.07 15.19
CA ALA A 162 -3.54 -8.61 15.20
C ALA A 162 -4.28 -7.98 16.40
N ILE A 163 -5.26 -8.67 16.98
CA ILE A 163 -6.03 -8.17 18.12
C ILE A 163 -5.21 -8.33 19.39
N ASN A 164 -4.61 -9.50 19.59
CA ASN A 164 -3.82 -9.80 20.77
C ASN A 164 -2.33 -9.47 20.61
N MET A 165 -1.92 -8.90 19.46
CA MET A 165 -0.56 -8.46 19.18
C MET A 165 0.46 -9.59 19.30
N LYS A 166 0.15 -10.76 18.75
CA LYS A 166 1.01 -11.95 18.80
C LYS A 166 1.27 -12.50 17.43
N GLU A 167 2.42 -13.13 17.27
CA GLU A 167 2.77 -13.84 16.06
C GLU A 167 3.48 -15.14 16.39
N LEU A 168 3.14 -16.19 15.64
CA LEU A 168 3.91 -17.43 15.55
C LEU A 168 4.59 -17.46 14.18
N SER A 169 5.91 -17.53 14.16
CA SER A 169 6.74 -17.76 12.98
C SER A 169 7.30 -19.16 13.02
N VAL A 170 7.21 -19.90 11.92
CA VAL A 170 7.69 -21.28 11.85
C VAL A 170 8.61 -21.48 10.66
N ASP A 171 9.77 -22.06 10.96
CA ASP A 171 10.80 -22.50 10.03
C ASP A 171 10.78 -24.04 10.02
N PRO A 172 10.17 -24.67 9.00
CA PRO A 172 10.05 -26.12 8.94
C PRO A 172 11.38 -26.85 8.76
N GLU A 173 12.34 -26.23 8.07
CA GLU A 173 13.65 -26.84 7.79
C GLU A 173 14.47 -26.96 9.08
N GLU A 174 14.53 -25.89 9.86
CA GLU A 174 15.22 -25.90 11.16
C GLU A 174 14.39 -26.51 12.30
N LYS A 175 13.12 -26.87 12.03
CA LYS A 175 12.12 -27.22 13.07
C LYS A 175 12.09 -26.22 14.21
N ARG A 176 12.12 -24.93 13.86
CA ARG A 176 12.10 -23.82 14.82
C ARG A 176 10.77 -23.09 14.77
N ALA A 177 10.22 -22.80 15.94
CA ALA A 177 9.03 -21.98 16.09
C ALA A 177 9.36 -20.80 17.01
N THR A 178 9.02 -19.59 16.60
CA THR A 178 9.18 -18.38 17.41
C THR A 178 7.82 -17.79 17.69
N VAL A 179 7.47 -17.66 18.96
CA VAL A 179 6.29 -16.92 19.41
C VAL A 179 6.76 -15.55 19.89
N ARG A 180 6.22 -14.48 19.32
CA ARG A 180 6.60 -13.11 19.70
C ARG A 180 5.41 -12.20 19.91
N GLU A 181 5.59 -11.22 20.78
CA GLU A 181 4.68 -10.08 20.90
C GLU A 181 5.05 -9.01 19.88
N LEU A 182 4.06 -8.51 19.17
CA LEU A 182 4.22 -7.51 18.13
C LEU A 182 4.22 -6.11 18.74
N ALA A 183 5.05 -5.23 18.18
CA ALA A 183 5.03 -3.82 18.55
C ALA A 183 3.92 -3.04 17.84
N PHE A 184 3.34 -3.60 16.78
CA PHE A 184 2.22 -3.01 16.04
C PHE A 184 1.28 -4.09 15.50
N ALA A 185 -0.01 -3.74 15.42
CA ALA A 185 -1.02 -4.62 14.86
C ALA A 185 -0.97 -4.53 13.32
N ARG A 186 -1.17 -5.66 12.64
CA ARG A 186 -1.79 -5.60 11.31
C ARG A 186 -3.18 -4.97 11.48
N SER A 187 -3.73 -4.34 10.43
CA SER A 187 -5.07 -3.77 10.53
C SER A 187 -6.07 -4.88 10.90
N PRO A 188 -6.87 -4.74 11.97
CA PRO A 188 -7.88 -5.75 12.30
C PRO A 188 -9.05 -5.76 11.29
N SER A 189 -9.16 -4.73 10.44
CA SER A 189 -10.22 -4.57 9.43
C SER A 189 -10.08 -5.48 8.21
N GLY A 190 -9.09 -6.37 8.19
CA GLY A 190 -8.93 -7.36 7.13
C GLY A 190 -7.96 -6.96 6.00
N PRO A 191 -7.59 -7.93 5.14
CA PRO A 191 -6.51 -7.80 4.16
C PRO A 191 -6.79 -6.82 3.01
N PHE A 192 -8.07 -6.57 2.69
CA PHE A 192 -8.47 -5.75 1.54
C PHE A 192 -9.00 -4.36 1.89
N ASN A 193 -8.82 -3.92 3.15
CA ASN A 193 -9.32 -2.61 3.60
C ASN A 193 -8.68 -1.44 2.83
N TRP A 194 -7.41 -1.54 2.45
CA TRP A 194 -6.77 -0.47 1.69
C TRP A 194 -7.34 -0.37 0.27
N GLN A 195 -7.63 -1.49 -0.40
CA GLN A 195 -8.31 -1.47 -1.70
C GLN A 195 -9.71 -0.88 -1.59
N LYS A 196 -10.45 -1.19 -0.52
CA LYS A 196 -11.74 -0.56 -0.21
C LYS A 196 -11.59 0.95 -0.16
N GLU A 197 -10.62 1.47 0.59
CA GLU A 197 -10.36 2.89 0.70
C GLU A 197 -9.97 3.53 -0.65
N GLU A 198 -9.11 2.87 -1.43
CA GLU A 198 -8.68 3.40 -2.73
C GLU A 198 -9.82 3.43 -3.75
N MET A 199 -10.68 2.39 -3.79
CA MET A 199 -11.87 2.35 -4.64
C MET A 199 -12.92 3.41 -4.24
N GLN A 200 -12.98 3.79 -2.96
CA GLN A 200 -13.89 4.85 -2.48
C GLN A 200 -13.37 6.26 -2.77
N LYS A 201 -12.05 6.47 -2.65
CA LYS A 201 -11.44 7.80 -2.76
C LYS A 201 -11.16 8.21 -4.21
N ARG A 202 -11.04 7.27 -5.14
CA ARG A 202 -10.55 7.53 -6.49
C ARG A 202 -11.61 7.31 -7.56
N SER A 203 -11.46 8.03 -8.66
CA SER A 203 -12.17 7.73 -9.91
C SER A 203 -11.62 6.45 -10.51
N LEU A 204 -12.52 5.52 -10.85
CA LEU A 204 -12.20 4.24 -11.44
C LEU A 204 -12.57 4.25 -12.93
N GLU A 205 -11.60 3.95 -13.79
CA GLU A 205 -11.78 3.82 -15.24
C GLU A 205 -11.88 2.35 -15.61
N TRP A 206 -12.90 1.95 -16.38
CA TRP A 206 -12.93 0.61 -16.96
C TRP A 206 -11.91 0.53 -18.10
N VAL A 207 -10.94 -0.38 -17.99
CA VAL A 207 -9.82 -0.52 -18.94
C VAL A 207 -9.84 -1.81 -19.75
N GLY A 208 -10.75 -2.73 -19.45
CA GLY A 208 -10.94 -3.95 -20.23
C GLY A 208 -11.56 -5.09 -19.46
N THR A 209 -11.44 -6.30 -20.01
CA THR A 209 -11.84 -7.55 -19.37
C THR A 209 -10.69 -8.55 -19.36
N ALA A 210 -10.73 -9.49 -18.43
CA ALA A 210 -9.83 -10.63 -18.37
C ALA A 210 -10.58 -11.90 -17.97
N GLU A 211 -10.13 -13.04 -18.48
CA GLU A 211 -10.57 -14.36 -18.02
C GLU A 211 -9.81 -14.71 -16.74
N THR A 212 -10.53 -15.18 -15.73
CA THR A 212 -10.00 -15.64 -14.44
C THR A 212 -10.47 -17.07 -14.17
N GLU A 213 -9.95 -17.71 -13.12
CA GLU A 213 -10.41 -19.05 -12.73
C GLU A 213 -11.90 -19.08 -12.35
N THR A 214 -12.46 -17.96 -11.85
CA THR A 214 -13.88 -17.85 -11.46
C THR A 214 -14.78 -17.40 -12.62
N GLY A 215 -14.21 -16.94 -13.73
CA GLY A 215 -14.91 -16.46 -14.91
C GLY A 215 -14.38 -15.13 -15.44
N GLU A 216 -15.18 -14.46 -16.27
CA GLU A 216 -14.84 -13.16 -16.82
C GLU A 216 -14.89 -12.06 -15.74
N ALA A 217 -13.85 -11.24 -15.68
CA ALA A 217 -13.73 -10.10 -14.79
C ALA A 217 -13.54 -8.80 -15.59
N ASN A 218 -14.19 -7.73 -15.13
CA ASN A 218 -13.93 -6.37 -15.57
C ASN A 218 -12.72 -5.80 -14.84
N ILE A 219 -11.81 -5.14 -15.55
CA ILE A 219 -10.65 -4.46 -14.97
C ILE A 219 -10.96 -2.97 -14.84
N PHE A 220 -10.88 -2.46 -13.62
CA PHE A 220 -11.01 -1.06 -13.31
C PHE A 220 -9.69 -0.50 -12.80
N ARG A 221 -9.27 0.63 -13.34
CA ARG A 221 -8.01 1.30 -13.01
C ARG A 221 -8.26 2.55 -12.18
N ALA A 222 -7.47 2.69 -11.12
CA ALA A 222 -7.33 3.94 -10.38
C ALA A 222 -5.96 4.56 -10.66
N SER A 223 -5.89 5.54 -11.56
CA SER A 223 -4.65 6.27 -11.88
C SER A 223 -4.48 7.51 -11.01
N PHE A 224 -3.25 7.80 -10.61
CA PHE A 224 -2.92 8.99 -9.81
C PHE A 224 -1.42 9.31 -9.87
N ARG A 225 -1.05 10.47 -9.34
CA ARG A 225 0.35 10.84 -9.17
C ARG A 225 0.80 10.56 -7.75
N ASP A 226 1.80 9.70 -7.58
CA ASP A 226 2.34 9.39 -6.25
C ASP A 226 2.97 10.65 -5.66
N LYS A 227 2.58 10.99 -4.42
CA LYS A 227 3.04 12.24 -3.79
C LYS A 227 4.50 12.18 -3.36
N THR A 228 5.05 10.98 -3.19
CA THR A 228 6.41 10.76 -2.68
C THR A 228 7.41 10.77 -3.83
N SER A 229 7.17 10.00 -4.89
CA SER A 229 8.07 9.94 -6.05
C SER A 229 7.75 10.99 -7.11
N ASN A 230 6.57 11.60 -7.06
CA ASN A 230 6.06 12.51 -8.10
C ASN A 230 5.93 11.84 -9.48
N GLU A 231 5.79 10.51 -9.50
CA GLU A 231 5.60 9.67 -10.70
C GLU A 231 4.12 9.32 -10.88
N ASP A 232 3.74 9.01 -12.12
CA ASP A 232 2.42 8.46 -12.40
C ASP A 232 2.35 7.01 -11.89
N TRP A 233 1.24 6.66 -11.26
CA TRP A 233 0.99 5.38 -10.63
C TRP A 233 -0.45 4.93 -10.89
N SER A 234 -0.70 3.63 -10.74
CA SER A 234 -2.04 3.09 -10.89
C SER A 234 -2.25 1.81 -10.09
N TYR A 235 -3.50 1.46 -9.87
CA TYR A 235 -3.94 0.15 -9.37
C TYR A 235 -4.97 -0.43 -10.33
N ASP A 236 -4.86 -1.72 -10.65
CA ASP A 236 -5.88 -2.45 -11.41
C ASP A 236 -6.68 -3.37 -10.48
N PHE A 237 -7.99 -3.18 -10.43
CA PHE A 237 -8.95 -3.97 -9.67
C PHE A 237 -9.79 -4.83 -10.61
N TRP A 238 -9.75 -6.14 -10.41
CA TRP A 238 -10.46 -7.09 -11.27
C TRP A 238 -11.73 -7.52 -10.55
N ILE A 239 -12.88 -7.19 -11.12
CA ILE A 239 -14.21 -7.44 -10.54
C ILE A 239 -14.93 -8.46 -11.39
N ASP A 240 -15.22 -9.63 -10.82
CA ASP A 240 -15.94 -10.70 -11.50
C ASP A 240 -17.32 -10.22 -11.96
N VAL A 241 -17.65 -10.47 -13.23
CA VAL A 241 -18.84 -9.92 -13.88
C VAL A 241 -20.12 -10.45 -13.25
N LYS A 242 -20.13 -11.69 -12.75
CA LYS A 242 -21.35 -12.35 -12.24
C LYS A 242 -21.53 -12.10 -10.75
N THR A 243 -20.48 -12.34 -9.99
CA THR A 243 -20.50 -12.33 -8.53
C THR A 243 -20.22 -10.96 -7.95
N LYS A 244 -19.71 -10.02 -8.76
CA LYS A 244 -19.32 -8.67 -8.34
C LYS A 244 -18.33 -8.69 -7.17
N GLN A 245 -17.47 -9.71 -7.09
CA GLN A 245 -16.39 -9.75 -6.10
C GLN A 245 -15.10 -9.24 -6.71
N LEU A 246 -14.24 -8.67 -5.86
CA LEU A 246 -12.84 -8.39 -6.21
C LEU A 246 -12.07 -9.72 -6.26
N VAL A 247 -11.63 -10.13 -7.45
CA VAL A 247 -10.96 -11.42 -7.69
C VAL A 247 -9.47 -11.30 -7.92
N ALA A 248 -8.98 -10.12 -8.31
CA ALA A 248 -7.57 -9.81 -8.35
C ALA A 248 -7.27 -8.31 -8.18
N VAL A 249 -6.06 -8.01 -7.73
CA VAL A 249 -5.53 -6.66 -7.58
C VAL A 249 -4.09 -6.66 -8.08
N GLN A 250 -3.73 -5.76 -8.98
CA GLN A 250 -2.36 -5.58 -9.42
C GLN A 250 -1.82 -4.22 -9.02
N VAL A 251 -0.60 -4.21 -8.47
CA VAL A 251 0.11 -3.00 -8.05
C VAL A 251 1.58 -3.03 -8.52
N PRO A 252 2.04 -2.05 -9.30
CA PRO A 252 1.22 -1.03 -9.97
C PRO A 252 0.36 -1.64 -11.09
N GLY A 253 -0.65 -0.92 -11.56
CA GLY A 253 -1.49 -1.36 -12.69
C GLY A 253 -0.69 -1.62 -13.98
N THR A 254 -1.32 -2.33 -14.90
CA THR A 254 -0.67 -2.84 -16.14
C THR A 254 -0.22 -1.75 -17.11
N ASP A 255 -0.69 -0.51 -16.99
CA ASP A 255 -0.14 0.65 -17.70
C ASP A 255 1.25 1.08 -17.22
N ILE A 256 1.54 0.86 -15.94
CA ILE A 256 2.83 1.19 -15.34
C ILE A 256 3.79 0.01 -15.45
N TYR A 257 3.32 -1.21 -15.17
CA TYR A 257 4.12 -2.42 -15.30
C TYR A 257 3.28 -3.63 -15.72
N ASP A 258 3.63 -4.21 -16.86
CA ASP A 258 3.02 -5.46 -17.36
C ASP A 258 4.03 -6.61 -17.20
N PRO A 259 3.86 -7.51 -16.20
CA PRO A 259 4.80 -8.60 -15.96
C PRO A 259 4.92 -9.59 -17.12
N GLU A 260 3.88 -9.71 -17.95
CA GLU A 260 3.89 -10.63 -19.09
C GLU A 260 4.70 -10.08 -20.27
N LYS A 261 4.95 -8.77 -20.30
CA LYS A 261 5.71 -8.09 -21.37
C LYS A 261 7.12 -7.69 -20.96
N ASP A 262 7.55 -7.94 -19.71
CA ASP A 262 8.87 -7.56 -19.25
C ASP A 262 9.97 -8.42 -19.92
N PRO A 263 10.86 -7.84 -20.74
CA PRO A 263 11.93 -8.59 -21.39
C PRO A 263 12.93 -9.21 -20.39
N ALA A 264 13.09 -8.64 -19.19
CA ALA A 264 13.98 -9.16 -18.16
C ALA A 264 13.51 -10.51 -17.60
N ARG A 265 12.25 -10.89 -17.81
CA ARG A 265 11.73 -12.23 -17.49
C ARG A 265 12.40 -13.34 -18.29
N MET A 266 12.92 -13.02 -19.48
CA MET A 266 13.65 -13.98 -20.33
C MET A 266 15.14 -14.06 -20.00
N ASN A 267 15.65 -13.19 -19.13
CA ASN A 267 17.05 -13.22 -18.74
C ASN A 267 17.29 -14.39 -17.76
N PRO A 268 18.33 -15.21 -17.99
CA PRO A 268 18.61 -16.32 -17.09
C PRO A 268 19.05 -15.81 -15.71
N PRO A 269 18.63 -16.47 -14.62
CA PRO A 269 19.02 -16.07 -13.27
C PRO A 269 20.54 -16.20 -13.09
N HIS A 270 21.12 -15.29 -12.32
CA HIS A 270 22.52 -15.31 -11.93
C HIS A 270 22.67 -15.70 -10.46
N LYS A 271 23.64 -16.56 -10.13
CA LYS A 271 23.83 -17.06 -8.76
C LYS A 271 24.20 -15.94 -7.77
N ASP A 272 25.02 -14.99 -8.22
CA ASP A 272 25.43 -13.84 -7.40
C ASP A 272 24.57 -12.61 -7.73
N TRP A 273 23.82 -12.14 -6.74
CA TRP A 273 23.03 -10.91 -6.81
C TRP A 273 23.42 -9.94 -5.68
N TYR A 274 23.23 -8.65 -5.93
CA TYR A 274 23.47 -7.59 -4.94
C TYR A 274 22.16 -7.05 -4.37
N TYR A 275 21.14 -6.93 -5.22
CA TYR A 275 19.91 -6.23 -4.87
C TYR A 275 18.70 -6.95 -5.47
N LYS A 276 17.65 -7.09 -4.67
CA LYS A 276 16.37 -7.70 -5.03
C LYS A 276 15.26 -6.82 -4.50
N ARG A 277 14.39 -6.32 -5.39
CA ARG A 277 13.27 -5.45 -5.01
C ARG A 277 11.95 -5.88 -5.66
N PRO A 278 10.80 -5.81 -4.97
CA PRO A 278 9.51 -5.95 -5.61
C PRO A 278 9.26 -4.76 -6.53
N ILE A 279 8.91 -5.03 -7.78
CA ILE A 279 8.51 -4.02 -8.78
C ILE A 279 7.03 -4.12 -9.14
N CYS A 280 6.42 -5.28 -8.90
CA CYS A 280 5.00 -5.50 -9.03
C CYS A 280 4.57 -6.63 -8.08
N HIS A 281 3.32 -6.60 -7.64
CA HIS A 281 2.67 -7.79 -7.11
C HIS A 281 1.23 -7.88 -7.60
N ILE A 282 0.77 -9.13 -7.76
CA ILE A 282 -0.61 -9.45 -8.09
C ILE A 282 -1.18 -10.25 -6.93
N GLN A 283 -2.26 -9.75 -6.34
CA GLN A 283 -3.12 -10.52 -5.47
C GLN A 283 -4.18 -11.18 -6.34
N HIS A 284 -4.33 -12.50 -6.27
CA HIS A 284 -5.26 -13.25 -7.12
C HIS A 284 -5.79 -14.49 -6.38
N ASP A 285 -6.68 -15.22 -7.04
CA ASP A 285 -7.40 -16.37 -6.46
C ASP A 285 -8.09 -15.98 -5.14
N ILE A 286 -8.69 -14.77 -5.12
CA ILE A 286 -9.34 -14.22 -3.93
C ILE A 286 -10.68 -14.93 -3.74
N ILE A 287 -10.82 -15.65 -2.63
CA ILE A 287 -12.03 -16.39 -2.27
C ILE A 287 -12.57 -15.87 -0.94
N TYR A 288 -13.72 -15.22 -1.00
CA TYR A 288 -14.44 -14.75 0.19
C TYR A 288 -15.24 -15.89 0.83
N ASN A 289 -15.36 -15.83 2.15
CA ASN A 289 -16.05 -16.81 2.98
C ASN A 289 -15.54 -18.24 2.74
N ALA A 290 -14.23 -18.37 2.53
CA ALA A 290 -13.56 -19.65 2.36
C ALA A 290 -13.77 -20.53 3.61
N VAL A 291 -14.04 -21.82 3.42
CA VAL A 291 -14.11 -22.78 4.54
C VAL A 291 -12.70 -23.06 5.02
N LEU A 292 -12.33 -22.52 6.18
CA LEU A 292 -11.00 -22.64 6.77
C LEU A 292 -11.05 -23.40 8.09
N ASP A 293 -10.09 -24.29 8.29
CA ASP A 293 -9.90 -25.00 9.56
C ASP A 293 -9.32 -24.05 10.61
N GLU A 294 -9.88 -24.05 11.82
CA GLU A 294 -9.41 -23.26 12.97
C GLU A 294 -7.93 -23.46 13.28
N SER A 295 -7.44 -24.68 13.08
CA SER A 295 -6.05 -25.04 13.34
C SER A 295 -5.06 -24.29 12.45
N LEU A 296 -5.50 -23.75 11.30
CA LEU A 296 -4.67 -22.90 10.45
C LEU A 296 -4.24 -21.60 11.15
N PHE A 297 -4.98 -21.16 12.16
CA PHE A 297 -4.74 -19.92 12.91
C PHE A 297 -4.28 -20.18 14.36
N SER A 298 -3.90 -21.41 14.68
CA SER A 298 -3.38 -21.75 16.00
C SER A 298 -1.98 -21.16 16.23
N LEU A 299 -1.84 -20.29 17.23
CA LEU A 299 -0.55 -19.80 17.72
C LEU A 299 0.23 -20.85 18.55
N LYS A 300 -0.27 -22.08 18.68
CA LYS A 300 0.45 -23.17 19.33
C LYS A 300 1.56 -23.67 18.40
N PRO A 301 2.84 -23.65 18.83
CA PRO A 301 3.93 -24.23 18.05
C PRO A 301 3.66 -25.70 17.68
N PRO A 302 4.05 -26.15 16.49
CA PRO A 302 3.87 -27.56 16.11
C PRO A 302 4.67 -28.50 17.01
N GLU A 303 4.19 -29.73 17.17
CA GLU A 303 4.87 -30.74 17.98
C GLU A 303 6.24 -31.10 17.41
N GLY A 304 7.24 -31.25 18.30
CA GLY A 304 8.62 -31.57 17.91
C GLY A 304 9.46 -30.37 17.43
N TYR A 305 8.92 -29.15 17.47
CA TYR A 305 9.66 -27.94 17.14
C TYR A 305 10.36 -27.37 18.39
N THR A 306 11.54 -26.80 18.18
CA THR A 306 12.21 -25.99 19.21
C THR A 306 11.54 -24.63 19.30
N VAL A 307 11.00 -24.30 20.47
CA VAL A 307 10.24 -23.07 20.68
C VAL A 307 11.10 -21.97 21.28
N LYS A 308 11.16 -20.83 20.61
CA LYS A 308 11.68 -19.57 21.15
C LYS A 308 10.50 -18.67 21.49
N VAL A 309 10.53 -18.06 22.68
CA VAL A 309 9.57 -17.03 23.06
C VAL A 309 10.31 -15.71 23.16
N GLU A 310 9.83 -14.71 22.44
CA GLU A 310 10.37 -13.36 22.43
C GLU A 310 9.32 -12.39 22.98
N GLY A 311 9.70 -11.61 24.00
CA GLY A 311 8.85 -10.50 24.46
C GLY A 311 8.82 -9.39 23.42
N ARG A 312 7.91 -8.43 23.59
CA ARG A 312 7.88 -7.24 22.73
C ARG A 312 9.24 -6.52 22.81
N PRO A 313 9.87 -6.19 21.67
CA PRO A 313 11.05 -5.35 21.68
C PRO A 313 10.70 -3.97 22.25
N HIS A 314 11.51 -3.48 23.18
CA HIS A 314 11.34 -2.17 23.80
C HIS A 314 12.54 -1.29 23.51
N VAL A 315 12.29 0.02 23.40
CA VAL A 315 13.34 1.02 23.23
C VAL A 315 13.62 1.69 24.56
N THR A 316 14.84 1.55 25.05
CA THR A 316 15.30 2.17 26.29
C THR A 316 15.52 3.69 26.13
N GLU A 317 15.57 4.42 27.26
CA GLU A 317 15.93 5.85 27.27
C GLU A 317 17.28 6.10 26.60
N LYS A 318 18.25 5.23 26.87
CA LYS A 318 19.59 5.31 26.29
C LYS A 318 19.55 5.15 24.77
N GLU A 319 18.82 4.17 24.26
CA GLU A 319 18.69 3.94 22.81
C GLU A 319 18.01 5.11 22.10
N MET A 320 16.98 5.70 22.71
CA MET A 320 16.32 6.90 22.20
C MET A 320 17.31 8.07 22.12
N VAL A 321 18.10 8.31 23.17
CA VAL A 321 19.10 9.40 23.21
C VAL A 321 20.26 9.14 22.25
N ASP A 322 20.77 7.91 22.16
CA ASP A 322 21.77 7.52 21.18
C ASP A 322 21.27 7.76 19.75
N TYR A 323 19.99 7.46 19.49
CA TYR A 323 19.35 7.73 18.21
C TYR A 323 19.27 9.23 17.90
N LEU A 324 18.95 10.10 18.87
CA LEU A 324 19.02 11.56 18.68
C LEU A 324 20.43 12.01 18.27
N GLY A 325 21.47 11.41 18.86
CA GLY A 325 22.86 11.63 18.45
C GLY A 325 23.14 11.20 17.01
N ILE A 326 22.65 10.03 16.60
CA ILE A 326 22.75 9.54 15.22
C ILE A 326 22.05 10.48 14.24
N LEU A 327 20.85 10.97 14.59
CA LEU A 327 20.12 11.95 13.79
C LEU A 327 20.90 13.25 13.60
N ALA A 328 21.49 13.78 14.68
CA ALA A 328 22.30 14.98 14.63
C ALA A 328 23.57 14.78 13.79
N ASP A 329 24.24 13.63 13.94
CA ASP A 329 25.42 13.25 13.15
C ASP A 329 25.10 13.17 11.66
N PHE A 330 24.02 12.46 11.31
CA PHE A 330 23.53 12.37 9.94
C PHE A 330 23.14 13.74 9.39
N ASN A 331 22.70 14.65 10.25
CA ASN A 331 22.30 16.02 9.92
C ASN A 331 23.38 17.07 10.22
N ASN A 332 24.63 16.76 9.87
CA ASN A 332 25.76 17.71 9.93
C ASN A 332 25.96 18.28 11.34
N LYS A 333 26.01 17.40 12.35
CA LYS A 333 26.20 17.74 13.77
C LYS A 333 25.14 18.71 14.30
N THR A 334 23.93 18.66 13.76
CA THR A 334 22.82 19.56 14.12
C THR A 334 21.56 18.72 14.25
N PHE A 335 20.85 18.83 15.37
CA PHE A 335 19.60 18.11 15.54
C PHE A 335 18.56 18.55 14.47
N PRO A 336 17.73 17.63 13.96
CA PRO A 336 16.77 17.92 12.89
C PRO A 336 15.72 18.94 13.32
N ASP A 337 15.04 19.56 12.37
CA ASP A 337 14.00 20.55 12.66
C ASP A 337 12.79 19.95 13.39
N GLN A 338 12.51 18.66 13.16
CA GLN A 338 11.40 17.91 13.76
C GLN A 338 11.74 16.42 13.84
N LEU A 339 11.01 15.69 14.69
CA LEU A 339 11.10 14.23 14.78
C LEU A 339 9.94 13.49 14.10
N PHE A 340 8.81 14.16 13.86
CA PHE A 340 7.58 13.58 13.35
C PHE A 340 6.90 14.53 12.35
N PRO A 341 6.12 14.02 11.38
CA PRO A 341 5.99 12.61 11.00
C PRO A 341 7.21 12.07 10.22
N PHE A 342 7.99 12.97 9.60
CA PHE A 342 9.19 12.62 8.84
C PHE A 342 10.37 13.47 9.30
N ILE A 343 11.45 12.82 9.72
CA ILE A 343 12.69 13.48 10.20
C ILE A 343 13.48 14.04 9.01
N PHE A 344 13.58 13.24 7.94
CA PHE A 344 14.25 13.59 6.70
C PHE A 344 13.34 13.26 5.51
N THR A 345 13.58 13.90 4.36
CA THR A 345 12.84 13.62 3.13
C THR A 345 13.18 12.23 2.59
N SER A 346 12.20 11.56 1.99
CA SER A 346 12.41 10.25 1.34
C SER A 346 13.53 10.31 0.30
N ASP A 347 13.63 11.38 -0.48
CA ASP A 347 14.74 11.57 -1.44
C ASP A 347 16.12 11.53 -0.80
N ARG A 348 16.27 12.17 0.38
CA ARG A 348 17.54 12.18 1.10
C ARG A 348 17.89 10.78 1.59
N ILE A 349 16.88 10.08 2.10
CA ILE A 349 17.02 8.72 2.62
C ILE A 349 17.37 7.75 1.47
N ASN A 350 16.59 7.76 0.39
CA ASN A 350 16.79 6.91 -0.79
C ASN A 350 18.17 7.12 -1.41
N LYS A 351 18.62 8.38 -1.55
CA LYS A 351 19.98 8.68 -2.03
C LYS A 351 21.08 8.04 -1.20
N VAL A 352 20.88 7.84 0.10
CA VAL A 352 21.86 7.15 0.96
C VAL A 352 21.74 5.64 0.82
N TRP A 353 20.52 5.12 0.72
CA TRP A 353 20.27 3.70 0.45
C TRP A 353 20.88 3.25 -0.88
N ASP A 354 20.77 4.06 -1.94
CA ASP A 354 21.26 3.78 -3.28
C ASP A 354 22.80 3.83 -3.40
N LYS A 355 23.49 4.50 -2.47
CA LYS A 355 24.96 4.51 -2.42
C LYS A 355 25.49 3.11 -2.11
N ALA A 356 26.58 2.75 -2.77
CA ALA A 356 27.37 1.59 -2.36
C ALA A 356 27.85 1.77 -0.91
N LYS A 357 27.95 0.68 -0.15
CA LYS A 357 28.30 0.72 1.27
C LYS A 357 29.63 1.45 1.52
N GLU A 358 30.59 1.27 0.61
CA GLU A 358 31.93 1.84 0.66
C GLU A 358 31.96 3.36 0.39
N GLU A 359 30.89 3.90 -0.23
CA GLU A 359 30.75 5.33 -0.55
C GLU A 359 30.01 6.11 0.53
N ARG A 360 29.41 5.41 1.50
CA ARG A 360 28.66 6.04 2.60
C ARG A 360 29.63 6.61 3.63
N THR A 361 29.35 7.82 4.10
CA THR A 361 30.01 8.37 5.28
C THR A 361 29.68 7.51 6.52
N ALA A 362 30.51 7.61 7.57
CA ALA A 362 30.25 6.88 8.82
C ALA A 362 28.88 7.22 9.44
N ALA A 363 28.43 8.48 9.32
CA ALA A 363 27.13 8.92 9.82
C ALA A 363 25.97 8.34 8.99
N GLU A 364 26.11 8.32 7.66
CA GLU A 364 25.15 7.66 6.75
C GLU A 364 25.04 6.17 7.07
N GLN A 365 26.18 5.47 7.14
CA GLN A 365 26.19 4.03 7.41
C GLN A 365 25.55 3.70 8.77
N LYS A 366 25.88 4.45 9.83
CA LYS A 366 25.30 4.26 11.16
C LYS A 366 23.79 4.51 11.16
N TYR A 367 23.31 5.52 10.43
CA TYR A 367 21.87 5.78 10.30
C TYR A 367 21.15 4.60 9.63
N ILE A 368 21.68 4.09 8.52
CA ILE A 368 21.12 2.92 7.81
C ILE A 368 21.10 1.68 8.70
N GLU A 369 22.23 1.35 9.35
CA GLU A 369 22.32 0.19 10.26
C GLU A 369 21.32 0.30 11.41
N THR A 370 21.10 1.52 11.91
CA THR A 370 20.11 1.76 12.95
C THR A 370 18.70 1.51 12.44
N MET A 371 18.34 2.09 11.29
CA MET A 371 17.05 1.85 10.64
C MET A 371 16.78 0.37 10.41
N ASP A 372 17.76 -0.36 9.85
CA ASP A 372 17.67 -1.79 9.59
C ASP A 372 17.51 -2.58 10.89
N HIS A 373 18.26 -2.25 11.94
CA HIS A 373 18.15 -2.91 13.25
C HIS A 373 16.72 -2.82 13.80
N TYR A 374 16.13 -1.63 13.84
CA TYR A 374 14.78 -1.44 14.37
C TYR A 374 13.71 -2.08 13.47
N MET A 375 13.86 -1.99 12.14
CA MET A 375 12.96 -2.65 11.20
C MET A 375 13.00 -4.18 11.37
N MET A 376 14.19 -4.77 11.48
CA MET A 376 14.38 -6.22 11.68
C MET A 376 13.91 -6.70 13.06
N ALA A 377 13.93 -5.82 14.06
CA ALA A 377 13.33 -6.08 15.37
C ALA A 377 11.78 -6.07 15.31
N GLY A 378 11.15 -5.75 14.18
CA GLY A 378 9.70 -5.67 14.06
C GLY A 378 9.10 -4.38 14.64
N LEU A 379 9.91 -3.33 14.74
CA LEU A 379 9.49 -2.02 15.21
C LEU A 379 9.13 -1.13 14.00
N ASN A 380 7.89 -0.64 13.95
CA ASN A 380 7.35 0.18 12.85
C ASN A 380 7.49 1.70 13.05
N LYS A 381 8.06 2.12 14.17
CA LYS A 381 8.39 3.50 14.50
C LYS A 381 9.89 3.58 14.75
N MET A 382 10.45 4.77 14.57
CA MET A 382 11.81 5.03 15.00
C MET A 382 11.93 5.00 16.52
N PRO A 383 13.16 4.87 17.07
CA PRO A 383 13.39 4.72 18.51
C PRO A 383 12.64 5.73 19.37
N THR A 384 12.61 7.00 18.95
CA THR A 384 11.88 8.06 19.62
C THR A 384 10.38 7.79 19.72
N GLY A 385 9.74 7.29 18.67
CA GLY A 385 8.31 6.99 18.67
C GLY A 385 7.94 5.87 19.65
N HIS A 386 8.67 4.75 19.62
CA HIS A 386 8.43 3.64 20.54
C HIS A 386 8.71 4.01 21.99
N PHE A 387 9.80 4.75 22.24
CA PHE A 387 10.13 5.21 23.59
C PHE A 387 9.01 6.10 24.17
N ILE A 388 8.46 7.01 23.36
CA ILE A 388 7.36 7.89 23.77
C ILE A 388 6.14 7.06 24.17
N ASP A 389 5.68 6.16 23.28
CA ASP A 389 4.48 5.36 23.51
C ASP A 389 4.61 4.45 24.74
N ASP A 390 5.78 3.82 24.90
CA ASP A 390 5.99 2.81 25.94
C ASP A 390 6.26 3.44 27.31
N HIS A 391 7.05 4.52 27.36
CA HIS A 391 7.63 4.99 28.62
C HIS A 391 7.10 6.35 29.11
N THR A 392 6.55 7.19 28.23
CA THR A 392 6.22 8.58 28.60
C THR A 392 4.73 8.77 28.94
N GLU A 393 4.42 9.74 29.79
CA GLU A 393 3.04 10.21 29.96
C GLU A 393 2.53 10.81 28.65
N GLU A 394 1.26 10.56 28.34
CA GLU A 394 0.63 11.07 27.12
C GLU A 394 0.84 12.59 27.02
N LYS A 395 1.20 13.08 25.83
CA LYS A 395 1.45 14.51 25.56
C LYS A 395 2.57 15.15 26.41
N SER A 396 3.34 14.42 27.20
CA SER A 396 4.45 14.99 27.98
C SER A 396 5.72 15.25 27.16
N PHE A 397 5.90 14.51 26.06
CA PHE A 397 7.07 14.67 25.19
C PHE A 397 6.99 15.97 24.39
N ARG A 398 8.09 16.74 24.37
CA ARG A 398 8.25 17.94 23.54
C ARG A 398 9.65 17.96 22.94
N TYR A 399 9.71 18.22 21.63
CA TYR A 399 10.96 18.36 20.88
C TYR A 399 11.18 19.82 20.50
N ILE A 400 12.36 20.35 20.82
CA ILE A 400 12.80 21.72 20.51
C ILE A 400 14.23 21.75 19.95
N GLY A 401 14.72 20.62 19.43
CA GLY A 401 16.10 20.47 18.96
C GLY A 401 16.44 21.23 17.67
N LYS A 402 15.47 21.89 17.04
CA LYS A 402 15.69 22.65 15.79
C LYS A 402 16.89 23.60 15.91
N GLY A 403 17.90 23.37 15.08
CA GLY A 403 19.11 24.19 15.00
C GLY A 403 20.10 24.02 16.16
N VAL A 404 19.81 23.17 17.16
CA VAL A 404 20.74 22.86 18.25
C VAL A 404 21.92 22.05 17.69
N LYS A 405 23.14 22.38 18.11
CA LYS A 405 24.36 21.67 17.71
C LYS A 405 24.64 20.50 18.63
N LEU A 406 25.11 19.39 18.06
CA LEU A 406 25.57 18.26 18.85
C LEU A 406 26.79 18.67 19.69
N GLY A 407 26.73 18.43 21.00
CA GLY A 407 27.74 18.84 21.98
C GLY A 407 27.40 20.11 22.76
N ASP A 408 26.28 20.79 22.45
CA ASP A 408 25.85 21.98 23.17
C ASP A 408 25.18 21.63 24.51
N LYS A 409 25.88 21.86 25.61
CA LYS A 409 25.43 21.51 26.98
C LYS A 409 24.33 22.41 27.53
N GLU A 410 24.18 23.61 26.97
CA GLU A 410 23.26 24.64 27.49
C GLU A 410 21.92 24.61 26.77
N ARG A 411 21.86 23.98 25.59
CA ARG A 411 20.67 23.94 24.74
C ARG A 411 19.90 22.64 24.93
N ILE A 412 18.62 22.77 25.25
CA ILE A 412 17.69 21.65 25.36
C ILE A 412 17.28 21.18 23.96
N VAL A 413 17.24 19.86 23.77
CA VAL A 413 16.78 19.18 22.53
C VAL A 413 15.36 18.67 22.69
N CYS A 414 15.06 18.03 23.81
CA CYS A 414 13.71 17.59 24.14
C CYS A 414 13.53 17.42 25.65
N TRP A 415 12.27 17.28 26.07
CA TRP A 415 11.93 16.79 27.40
C TRP A 415 10.72 15.87 27.34
N TYR A 416 10.55 15.07 28.39
CA TYR A 416 9.43 14.16 28.58
C TYR A 416 9.26 13.81 30.05
N LYS A 417 8.12 13.23 30.39
CA LYS A 417 7.82 12.75 31.73
C LYS A 417 7.58 11.25 31.66
N PHE A 418 8.26 10.47 32.49
CA PHE A 418 7.96 9.04 32.60
C PHE A 418 6.57 8.82 33.20
N LYS A 419 5.88 7.75 32.77
CA LYS A 419 4.60 7.33 33.35
C LYS A 419 4.71 7.19 34.88
N GLY A 420 3.94 8.00 35.62
CA GLY A 420 3.91 7.96 37.08
C GLY A 420 5.06 8.70 37.78
N SER A 421 5.92 9.41 37.03
CA SER A 421 6.92 10.32 37.60
C SER A 421 6.28 11.63 38.05
N ASN A 422 6.96 12.40 38.92
CA ASN A 422 6.61 13.78 39.23
C ASN A 422 7.56 14.81 38.60
N SER A 423 8.70 14.36 38.06
CA SER A 423 9.71 15.22 37.44
C SER A 423 9.84 14.95 35.93
N TYR A 424 10.28 15.96 35.20
CA TYR A 424 10.62 15.87 33.79
C TYR A 424 12.07 15.44 33.59
N ARG A 425 12.31 14.68 32.51
CA ARG A 425 13.63 14.39 31.97
C ARG A 425 13.91 15.36 30.85
N VAL A 426 15.05 16.04 30.89
CA VAL A 426 15.50 16.99 29.87
C VAL A 426 16.75 16.47 29.22
N VAL A 427 16.75 16.37 27.88
CA VAL A 427 17.91 15.99 27.08
C VAL A 427 18.53 17.25 26.47
N TYR A 428 19.82 17.46 26.69
CA TYR A 428 20.58 18.59 26.14
C TYR A 428 21.26 18.23 24.81
N GLY A 429 21.80 19.24 24.14
CA GLY A 429 22.51 19.11 22.86
C GLY A 429 23.76 18.25 22.94
N ASP A 430 24.36 18.09 24.13
CA ASP A 430 25.45 17.14 24.38
C ASP A 430 24.97 15.72 24.74
N LEU A 431 23.66 15.47 24.62
CA LEU A 431 22.97 14.22 24.95
C LEU A 431 22.98 13.85 26.44
N SER A 432 23.42 14.77 27.32
CA SER A 432 23.24 14.60 28.76
C SER A 432 21.76 14.68 29.13
N ILE A 433 21.38 14.01 30.22
CA ILE A 433 20.00 13.98 30.71
C ILE A 433 19.97 14.49 32.14
N SER A 434 19.03 15.40 32.45
CA SER A 434 18.79 15.89 33.80
C SER A 434 17.33 15.70 34.22
N ASN A 435 17.08 15.73 35.53
CA ASN A 435 15.73 15.80 36.09
C ASN A 435 15.44 17.27 36.42
N VAL A 436 14.28 17.78 35.99
CA VAL A 436 13.83 19.15 36.29
C VAL A 436 12.39 19.16 36.80
N ALA A 437 12.05 20.17 37.59
CA ALA A 437 10.67 20.42 37.96
C ALA A 437 9.90 21.03 36.78
N PRO A 438 8.56 20.87 36.71
CA PRO A 438 7.75 21.46 35.64
C PRO A 438 7.95 22.98 35.47
N GLU A 439 8.14 23.71 36.57
CA GLU A 439 8.38 25.15 36.61
C GLU A 439 9.73 25.60 36.04
N ASP A 440 10.69 24.68 35.93
CA ASP A 440 12.03 24.96 35.39
C ASP A 440 12.12 24.74 33.87
N LEU A 441 11.03 24.28 33.23
CA LEU A 441 10.99 24.07 31.79
C LEU A 441 10.90 25.40 31.02
N PRO A 442 11.56 25.51 29.85
CA PRO A 442 11.59 26.76 29.09
C PRO A 442 10.24 27.10 28.45
N LEU A 443 9.33 26.12 28.33
CA LEU A 443 7.97 26.30 27.84
C LEU A 443 6.99 25.65 28.83
N PRO A 444 5.79 26.22 29.02
CA PRO A 444 4.79 25.62 29.88
C PRO A 444 4.39 24.24 29.35
N VAL A 445 4.12 23.32 30.29
CA VAL A 445 3.55 22.02 29.97
C VAL A 445 2.04 22.21 29.75
N GLU A 446 1.54 21.77 28.61
CA GLU A 446 0.09 21.70 28.40
C GLU A 446 -0.49 20.57 29.27
N PRO A 447 -1.61 20.82 29.98
CA PRO A 447 -2.22 19.85 30.90
C PRO A 447 -2.77 18.60 30.20
#